data_AF-A0A3D5ZHZ0-F1
#
_entry.id   AF-A0A3D5ZHZ0-F1
#
_cell.length_a   1.000
_cell.length_b   1.000
_cell.length_c   1.000
_cell.angle_alpha   90.00
_cell.angle_beta   90.00
_cell.angle_gamma   90.00
#
_symmetry.space_group_name_H-M   'P 1'
#
loop_
_entity.id
_entity.type
_entity.pdbx_description
1 polymer ?
#
loop_
_entity_poly.entity_id
_entity_poly.type
_entity_poly.pdbx_seq_one_letter_code
_entity_poly.pdbx_strand_id
1 'polypeptide(L)'
;MRQSLVLALGAMLLVLGAMMFLPLLADVQHGHEDWQAFAMASFLTCFLGMAMMLLSWGSSRDFGRHDALAITVLAWLLLPMAGSIPFMLGPLALSFTDALFESMSGLTTTGATILTGLD
;
A
#
# COMPACT_ATOMS: atom_id res chain seq x y z
N MET A 1 1.79 7.97 21.93
CA MET A 1 2.07 7.92 20.48
C MET A 1 1.58 9.23 19.88
N ARG A 2 2.41 9.98 19.14
CA ARG A 2 1.96 11.26 18.56
C ARG A 2 0.94 10.97 17.45
N GLN A 3 -0.29 11.43 17.66
CA GLN A 3 -1.43 11.20 16.75
C GLN A 3 -1.19 11.76 15.34
N SER A 4 -0.31 12.77 15.19
CA SER A 4 0.10 13.34 13.91
C SER A 4 0.78 12.32 12.97
N LEU A 5 1.53 11.36 13.52
CA LEU A 5 2.18 10.29 12.74
C LEU A 5 1.16 9.30 12.17
N VAL A 6 0.20 8.89 12.99
CA VAL A 6 -0.84 7.94 12.59
C VAL A 6 -1.74 8.55 11.51
N LEU A 7 -2.05 9.84 11.63
CA LEU A 7 -2.79 10.59 10.61
C LEU A 7 -2.06 10.57 9.25
N ALA A 8 -0.75 10.85 9.25
CA ALA A 8 0.04 10.89 8.02
C ALA A 8 0.15 9.52 7.34
N LEU A 9 0.45 8.47 8.11
CA LEU A 9 0.52 7.10 7.59
C LEU A 9 -0.84 6.62 7.07
N GLY A 10 -1.93 6.94 7.78
CA GLY A 10 -3.28 6.63 7.33
C GLY A 10 -3.64 7.32 6.01
N ALA A 11 -3.27 8.58 5.85
CA ALA A 11 -3.45 9.31 4.60
C ALA A 11 -2.64 8.69 3.44
N MET A 12 -1.39 8.29 3.68
CA MET A 12 -0.58 7.61 2.67
C MET A 12 -1.18 6.26 2.25
N LEU A 13 -1.70 5.47 3.19
CA LEU A 13 -2.40 4.22 2.89
C LEU A 13 -3.67 4.48 2.07
N LEU A 14 -4.46 5.50 2.42
CA LEU A 14 -5.64 5.86 1.60
C LEU A 14 -5.26 6.23 0.18
N VAL A 15 -4.18 7.01 -0.02
CA VAL A 15 -3.69 7.34 -1.36
C VAL A 15 -3.28 6.08 -2.11
N LEU A 16 -2.51 5.19 -1.48
CA LEU A 16 -2.09 3.93 -2.11
C LEU A 16 -3.29 3.04 -2.47
N GLY A 17 -4.23 2.85 -1.55
CA GLY A 17 -5.45 2.08 -1.80
C GLY A 17 -6.33 2.72 -2.88
N ALA A 18 -6.39 4.05 -2.95
CA ALA A 18 -7.06 4.76 -4.03
C ALA A 18 -6.36 4.55 -5.39
N MET A 19 -5.03 4.53 -5.42
CA MET A 19 -4.26 4.25 -6.64
C MET A 19 -4.45 2.83 -7.15
N MET A 20 -4.72 1.85 -6.26
CA MET A 20 -5.05 0.47 -6.66
C MET A 20 -6.35 0.36 -7.47
N PHE A 21 -7.21 1.39 -7.49
CA PHE A 21 -8.35 1.40 -8.42
C PHE A 21 -7.92 1.53 -9.88
N LEU A 22 -6.74 2.10 -10.17
CA LEU A 22 -6.25 2.23 -11.55
C LEU A 22 -6.04 0.85 -12.21
N PRO A 23 -5.25 -0.08 -11.65
CA PRO A 23 -5.11 -1.42 -12.21
C PRO A 23 -6.41 -2.22 -12.16
N LEU A 24 -7.23 -2.06 -11.11
CA LEU A 24 -8.58 -2.66 -11.06
C LEU A 24 -9.42 -2.28 -12.28
N LEU A 25 -9.50 -0.98 -12.59
CA LEU A 25 -10.25 -0.49 -13.75
C LEU A 25 -9.64 -0.99 -15.06
N ALA A 26 -8.31 -1.09 -15.14
CA ALA A 26 -7.64 -1.64 -16.30
C ALA A 26 -8.03 -3.11 -16.51
N ASP A 27 -8.01 -3.95 -15.48
CA ASP A 27 -8.38 -5.37 -15.56
C ASP A 27 -9.85 -5.56 -15.94
N VAL A 28 -10.76 -4.76 -15.35
CA VAL A 28 -12.19 -4.80 -15.70
C VAL A 28 -12.41 -4.43 -17.16
N GLN A 29 -11.70 -3.44 -17.69
CA GLN A 29 -11.83 -3.03 -19.10
C GLN A 29 -11.33 -4.08 -20.08
N HIS A 30 -10.30 -4.84 -19.69
CA HIS A 30 -9.72 -5.92 -20.52
C HIS A 30 -10.38 -7.28 -20.27
N GLY A 31 -11.29 -7.38 -19.30
CA GLY A 31 -12.00 -8.62 -18.96
C GLY A 31 -11.13 -9.64 -18.21
N HIS A 32 -10.02 -9.22 -17.60
CA HIS A 32 -9.20 -10.08 -16.75
C HIS A 32 -9.85 -10.24 -15.38
N GLU A 33 -9.91 -11.47 -14.83
CA GLU A 33 -10.52 -11.72 -13.52
C GLU A 33 -9.66 -11.20 -12.34
N ASP A 34 -8.44 -10.74 -12.62
CA ASP A 34 -7.45 -10.27 -11.64
C ASP A 34 -7.87 -8.99 -10.91
N TRP A 35 -8.89 -8.30 -11.42
CA TRP A 35 -9.47 -7.11 -10.78
C TRP A 35 -9.89 -7.37 -9.33
N GLN A 36 -10.25 -8.61 -8.99
CA GLN A 36 -10.67 -9.00 -7.64
C GLN A 36 -9.55 -8.82 -6.61
N ALA A 37 -8.31 -9.13 -7.00
CA ALA A 37 -7.15 -8.98 -6.13
C ALA A 37 -6.90 -7.50 -5.81
N PHE A 38 -6.94 -6.63 -6.82
CA PHE A 38 -6.82 -5.19 -6.63
C PHE A 38 -8.01 -4.59 -5.86
N ALA A 39 -9.23 -5.09 -6.06
CA ALA A 39 -10.41 -4.65 -5.32
C ALA A 39 -10.29 -4.96 -3.82
N MET A 40 -9.90 -6.20 -3.48
CA MET A 40 -9.70 -6.60 -2.09
C MET A 40 -8.54 -5.83 -1.44
N ALA A 41 -7.41 -5.71 -2.15
CA ALA A 41 -6.25 -4.96 -1.68
C ALA A 41 -6.58 -3.49 -1.43
N SER A 42 -7.27 -2.85 -2.38
CA SER A 42 -7.72 -1.46 -2.26
C SER A 42 -8.65 -1.29 -1.06
N PHE A 43 -9.65 -2.17 -0.91
CA PHE A 43 -10.58 -2.11 0.21
C PHE A 43 -9.87 -2.23 1.56
N LEU A 44 -9.02 -3.24 1.75
CA LEU A 44 -8.29 -3.44 3.01
C LEU A 44 -7.35 -2.28 3.33
N THR A 45 -6.62 -1.79 2.31
CA THR A 45 -5.68 -0.68 2.47
C THR A 45 -6.40 0.62 2.80
N CYS A 46 -7.49 0.92 2.09
CA CYS A 46 -8.32 2.09 2.36
C CYS A 46 -9.02 2.01 3.72
N PHE A 47 -9.53 0.83 4.10
CA PHE A 47 -10.15 0.61 5.39
C PHE A 47 -9.17 0.87 6.53
N LEU A 48 -7.95 0.32 6.45
CA LEU A 48 -6.91 0.55 7.44
C LEU A 48 -6.48 2.03 7.49
N GLY A 49 -6.26 2.65 6.32
CA GLY A 49 -5.90 4.06 6.22
C GLY A 49 -6.96 4.98 6.82
N MET A 50 -8.24 4.73 6.51
CA MET A 50 -9.38 5.46 7.05
C MET A 50 -9.48 5.28 8.57
N ALA A 51 -9.35 4.04 9.07
CA ALA A 51 -9.36 3.76 10.50
C ALA A 51 -8.26 4.56 11.22
N MET A 52 -7.03 4.53 10.71
CA MET A 52 -5.91 5.30 11.28
C MET A 52 -6.19 6.81 11.31
N MET A 53 -6.79 7.35 10.25
CA MET A 53 -7.16 8.77 10.20
C MET A 53 -8.25 9.12 11.19
N LEU A 54 -9.30 8.29 11.33
CA LEU A 54 -10.38 8.50 12.28
C LEU A 54 -9.90 8.42 13.73
N LEU A 55 -9.01 7.48 14.05
CA LEU A 55 -8.39 7.37 15.39
C LEU A 55 -7.53 8.60 15.75
N SER A 56 -7.09 9.36 14.76
CA SER A 56 -6.21 10.53 14.92
C SER A 56 -6.95 11.85 14.73
N TRP A 57 -8.27 11.80 14.53
CA TRP A 57 -9.09 12.97 14.27
C TRP A 57 -9.12 13.90 15.48
N GLY A 58 -8.91 15.20 15.25
CA GLY A 58 -8.90 16.22 16.32
C GLY A 58 -7.57 16.42 17.05
N SER A 59 -6.51 15.68 16.68
CA SER A 59 -5.15 15.94 17.19
C SER A 59 -4.59 17.28 16.73
N SER A 60 -3.74 17.90 17.56
CA SER A 60 -2.89 18.98 17.07
C SER A 60 -1.97 18.46 15.95
N ARG A 61 -1.84 19.25 14.88
CA ARG A 61 -1.04 18.92 13.69
C ARG A 61 0.39 19.42 13.83
N ASP A 62 0.98 19.21 15.00
CA ASP A 62 2.31 19.73 15.30
C ASP A 62 3.38 18.69 14.91
N PHE A 63 3.85 18.79 13.67
CA PHE A 63 4.83 17.86 13.10
C PHE A 63 6.24 18.20 13.60
N GLY A 64 6.75 17.39 14.52
CA GLY A 64 8.13 17.49 14.98
C GLY A 64 9.10 16.82 14.01
N ARG A 65 10.40 17.15 14.11
CA ARG A 65 11.47 16.49 13.34
C ARG A 65 11.52 14.99 13.58
N HIS A 66 11.29 14.55 14.81
CA HIS A 66 11.23 13.13 15.16
C HIS A 66 10.03 12.42 14.53
N ASP A 67 8.89 13.10 14.37
CA ASP A 67 7.72 12.53 13.70
C ASP A 67 7.99 12.33 12.22
N ALA A 68 8.62 13.31 11.56
CA ALA A 68 8.99 13.19 10.15
C ALA A 68 9.91 11.98 9.91
N LEU A 69 10.96 11.81 10.72
CA LEU A 69 11.85 10.66 10.63
C LEU A 69 11.11 9.33 10.85
N ALA A 70 10.24 9.28 11.87
CA ALA A 70 9.45 8.09 12.16
C ALA A 70 8.45 7.77 11.03
N ILE A 71 7.78 8.77 10.47
CA ILE A 71 6.88 8.61 9.31
C ILE A 71 7.65 8.05 8.14
N THR A 72 8.85 8.54 7.84
CA THR A 72 9.66 8.02 6.74
C THR A 72 9.95 6.53 6.93
N VAL A 73 10.50 6.12 8.07
CA VAL A 73 10.83 4.71 8.35
C VAL A 73 9.58 3.83 8.30
N LEU A 74 8.48 4.27 8.90
CA LEU A 74 7.23 3.50 8.93
C LEU A 74 6.55 3.43 7.56
N ALA A 75 6.63 4.47 6.74
CA ALA A 75 6.08 4.45 5.38
C ALA A 75 6.81 3.43 4.50
N TRP A 76 8.14 3.34 4.60
CA TRP A 76 8.94 2.33 3.89
C TRP A 76 8.66 0.89 4.33
N LEU A 77 7.98 0.69 5.46
CA LEU A 77 7.53 -0.62 5.91
C LEU A 77 6.06 -0.85 5.51
N LEU A 78 5.18 0.08 5.84
CA LEU A 78 3.73 -0.07 5.70
C LEU A 78 3.26 -0.05 4.25
N LEU A 79 3.80 0.84 3.41
CA LEU A 79 3.32 0.95 2.03
C LEU A 79 3.66 -0.28 1.19
N PRO A 80 4.87 -0.86 1.26
CA PRO A 80 5.16 -2.12 0.58
C PRO A 80 4.38 -3.31 1.15
N MET A 81 4.12 -3.35 2.45
CA MET A 81 3.26 -4.39 3.05
C MET A 81 1.82 -4.32 2.54
N ALA A 82 1.28 -3.12 2.31
CA ALA A 82 -0.02 -2.97 1.68
C ALA A 82 0.04 -3.26 0.17
N GLY A 83 1.10 -2.80 -0.49
CA GLY A 83 1.35 -3.04 -1.93
C GLY A 83 1.63 -4.49 -2.29
N SER A 84 1.99 -5.34 -1.33
CA SER A 84 2.20 -6.77 -1.54
C SER A 84 0.89 -7.57 -1.64
N ILE A 85 -0.22 -7.03 -1.12
CA ILE A 85 -1.52 -7.73 -1.11
C ILE A 85 -1.99 -8.18 -2.50
N PRO A 86 -1.99 -7.34 -3.57
CA PRO A 86 -2.42 -7.80 -4.89
C PRO A 86 -1.51 -8.89 -5.46
N PHE A 87 -0.20 -8.90 -5.15
CA PHE A 87 0.70 -9.96 -5.59
C PHE A 87 0.43 -11.30 -4.90
N MET A 88 -0.08 -11.27 -3.67
CA MET A 88 -0.45 -12.47 -2.91
C MET A 88 -1.82 -13.03 -3.34
N LEU A 89 -2.78 -12.14 -3.61
CA LEU A 89 -4.16 -12.53 -3.92
C LEU A 89 -4.41 -12.73 -5.42
N GLY A 90 -3.58 -12.12 -6.27
CA GLY A 90 -3.67 -12.20 -7.72
C GLY A 90 -3.17 -13.55 -8.26
N PRO A 91 -3.14 -13.69 -9.60
CA PRO A 91 -2.86 -14.95 -10.28
C PRO A 91 -1.43 -15.47 -10.03
N LEU A 92 -0.49 -14.56 -9.71
CA LEU A 92 0.88 -14.91 -9.34
C LEU A 92 0.94 -15.70 -8.01
N ALA A 93 -0.04 -15.49 -7.12
CA ALA A 93 -0.17 -16.14 -5.82
C ALA A 93 1.17 -16.25 -5.07
N LEU A 94 1.94 -15.16 -5.05
CA LEU A 94 3.29 -15.15 -4.51
C LEU A 94 3.28 -15.42 -2.99
N SER A 95 4.35 -16.05 -2.51
CA SER A 95 4.60 -16.14 -1.06
C SER A 95 4.71 -14.73 -0.46
N PHE A 96 4.45 -14.57 0.84
CA PHE A 96 4.51 -13.26 1.47
C PHE A 96 5.86 -12.56 1.26
N THR A 97 6.98 -13.29 1.34
CA THR A 97 8.32 -12.73 1.15
C THR A 97 8.56 -12.28 -0.28
N ASP A 98 8.07 -13.05 -1.25
CA ASP A 98 8.20 -12.76 -2.68
C ASP A 98 7.35 -11.56 -3.08
N ALA A 99 6.10 -11.52 -2.62
CA ALA A 99 5.19 -10.40 -2.83
C ALA A 99 5.73 -9.10 -2.18
N LEU A 100 6.28 -9.21 -0.97
CA LEU A 100 6.87 -8.07 -0.28
C LEU A 100 8.13 -7.59 -1.01
N PHE A 101 8.96 -8.50 -1.54
CA PHE A 101 10.13 -8.15 -2.33
C PHE A 101 9.75 -7.38 -3.60
N GLU A 102 8.78 -7.88 -4.37
CA GLU A 102 8.30 -7.22 -5.59
C GLU A 102 7.70 -5.84 -5.28
N SER A 103 6.85 -5.76 -4.27
CA SER A 103 6.24 -4.49 -3.86
C SER A 103 7.29 -3.49 -3.39
N MET A 104 8.26 -3.93 -2.58
CA MET A 104 9.38 -3.10 -2.15
C MET A 104 10.15 -2.58 -3.36
N SER A 105 10.60 -3.48 -4.23
CA SER A 105 11.43 -3.15 -5.38
C SER A 105 10.78 -2.11 -6.30
N GLY A 106 9.48 -2.27 -6.58
CA GLY A 106 8.72 -1.31 -7.38
C GLY A 106 8.55 0.03 -6.66
N LEU A 107 8.17 0.02 -5.38
CA LEU A 107 7.90 1.22 -4.60
C LEU A 107 9.18 2.05 -4.35
N THR A 108 10.32 1.39 -4.15
CA THR A 108 11.64 2.04 -3.99
C THR A 108 12.30 2.41 -5.32
N THR A 109 11.65 2.14 -6.46
CA THR A 109 12.21 2.33 -7.80
C THR A 109 13.51 1.55 -8.05
N THR A 110 13.72 0.46 -7.33
CA THR A 110 14.89 -0.42 -7.49
C THR A 110 14.83 -1.20 -8.79
N GLY A 111 13.65 -1.66 -9.20
CA GLY A 111 13.45 -2.34 -10.49
C GLY A 111 14.07 -3.74 -10.57
N ALA A 112 14.39 -4.36 -9.45
CA ALA A 112 14.72 -5.79 -9.38
C ALA A 112 13.44 -6.63 -9.37
N THR A 113 13.48 -7.83 -9.94
CA THR A 113 12.34 -8.75 -9.93
C THR A 113 12.81 -10.19 -9.75
N ILE A 114 12.00 -10.98 -9.04
CA ILE A 114 12.07 -12.43 -8.93
C ILE A 114 11.14 -13.13 -9.93
N LEU A 115 10.22 -12.38 -10.53
CA LEU A 115 9.32 -12.89 -11.56
C LEU A 115 10.09 -13.16 -12.86
N THR A 116 9.72 -14.24 -13.54
CA THR A 116 10.31 -14.66 -14.82
C THR A 116 9.23 -14.77 -15.88
N GLY A 117 9.56 -14.48 -17.15
CA GLY A 117 8.59 -14.57 -18.25
C GLY A 117 7.59 -13.40 -18.27
N LEU A 118 8.07 -12.18 -18.00
CA LEU A 118 7.28 -10.94 -18.03
C LEU A 118 7.31 -10.24 -19.41
N ASP A 119 7.95 -10.87 -20.40
CA ASP A 119 8.12 -10.42 -21.79
C ASP A 119 6.91 -10.71 -22.69
#